data_AF-A0A7R9DAQ1-F1
#
_entry.id   AF-A0A7R9DAQ1-F1
#
_cell.length_a   1.000
_cell.length_b   1.000
_cell.length_c   1.000
_cell.angle_alpha   90.00
_cell.angle_beta   90.00
_cell.angle_gamma   90.00
#
_symmetry.space_group_name_H-M   'P 1'
#
loop_
_entity.id
_entity.type
_entity.pdbx_description
1 polymer ?
#
loop_
_entity_poly.entity_id
_entity_poly.type
_entity_poly.pdbx_seq_one_letter_code
_entity_poly.pdbx_strand_id
1 'polypeptide(L)'
;MPLYFFPQQIQAQTIIIIHPGSLNLRIGRATDLNPHTILHVIARKRLPGGPIHRDPFLPMQGIKVNDMILQEMEECRLQVSHTLQSCLQSDGHRRYATPPQQIAAFNRRAHPVKLSDSGSEWIKPEDNIVVGDEVSFVWHDIQQNYSLYKNTPHPSPPLS
;
A
#
# COMPACT_ATOMS: atom_id res chain seq x y z
N MET A 1 -59.26 6.96 -0.81
CA MET A 1 -57.88 7.43 -1.03
C MET A 1 -56.99 6.21 -1.19
N PRO A 2 -56.60 5.82 -2.42
CA PRO A 2 -55.64 4.73 -2.58
C PRO A 2 -54.24 5.25 -2.26
N LEU A 3 -53.53 4.54 -1.37
CA LEU A 3 -52.09 4.72 -1.15
C LEU A 3 -51.37 4.22 -2.41
N TYR A 4 -50.80 5.14 -3.19
CA TYR A 4 -49.92 4.79 -4.29
C TYR A 4 -48.64 4.17 -3.71
N PHE A 5 -48.55 2.85 -3.78
CA PHE A 5 -47.31 2.13 -3.57
C PHE A 5 -46.46 2.36 -4.82
N PHE A 6 -45.52 3.31 -4.78
CA PHE A 6 -44.49 3.37 -5.81
C PHE A 6 -43.65 2.10 -5.69
N PRO A 7 -43.59 1.22 -6.70
CA PRO A 7 -42.59 0.18 -6.69
C PRO A 7 -41.23 0.88 -6.71
N GLN A 8 -40.49 0.82 -5.61
CA GLN A 8 -39.06 1.13 -5.60
C GLN A 8 -38.38 0.05 -6.43
N GLN A 9 -38.44 0.19 -7.76
CA GLN A 9 -37.63 -0.60 -8.65
C GLN A 9 -36.20 -0.16 -8.41
N ILE A 10 -35.48 -0.93 -7.59
CA ILE A 10 -34.07 -0.71 -7.30
C ILE A 10 -33.32 -0.84 -8.63
N GLN A 11 -32.88 0.30 -9.15
CA GLN A 11 -32.11 0.37 -10.38
C GLN A 11 -30.64 0.22 -10.02
N ALA A 12 -29.98 -0.84 -10.51
CA ALA A 12 -28.57 -1.10 -10.20
C ALA A 12 -27.66 0.10 -10.54
N GLN A 13 -28.00 0.91 -11.54
CA GLN A 13 -27.26 2.12 -11.92
C GLN A 13 -27.21 3.20 -10.83
N THR A 14 -28.12 3.19 -9.85
CA THR A 14 -28.17 4.16 -8.75
C THR A 14 -27.55 3.61 -7.46
N ILE A 15 -27.01 2.38 -7.48
CA ILE A 15 -26.40 1.73 -6.32
C ILE A 15 -24.89 1.91 -6.41
N ILE A 16 -24.27 2.46 -5.37
CA ILE A 16 -22.82 2.54 -5.23
C ILE A 16 -22.36 1.42 -4.30
N ILE A 17 -21.38 0.63 -4.76
CA ILE A 17 -20.68 -0.37 -3.98
C ILE A 17 -19.38 0.25 -3.47
N ILE A 18 -19.17 0.16 -2.15
CA ILE A 18 -17.95 0.64 -1.48
C ILE A 18 -17.29 -0.55 -0.82
N HIS A 19 -16.06 -0.85 -1.21
CA HIS A 19 -15.25 -1.93 -0.66
C HIS A 19 -13.92 -1.36 -0.11
N PRO A 20 -13.87 -1.02 1.18
CA PRO A 20 -12.66 -0.47 1.79
C PRO A 20 -11.59 -1.56 1.96
N GLY A 21 -10.35 -1.25 1.62
CA GLY A 21 -9.16 -2.03 1.95
C GLY A 21 -8.16 -1.22 2.76
N SER A 22 -7.11 -1.86 3.29
CA SER A 22 -6.04 -1.18 4.03
C SER A 22 -5.14 -0.34 3.11
N LEU A 23 -4.88 -0.82 1.90
CA LEU A 23 -4.10 -0.11 0.89
C LEU A 23 -4.99 0.63 -0.12
N ASN A 24 -6.04 -0.02 -0.62
CA ASN A 24 -6.87 0.51 -1.71
C ASN A 24 -8.35 0.54 -1.33
N LEU A 25 -9.02 1.61 -1.70
CA LEU A 25 -10.48 1.72 -1.71
C LEU A 25 -10.97 1.31 -3.11
N ARG A 26 -11.90 0.37 -3.18
CA ARG A 26 -12.60 0.04 -4.42
C ARG A 26 -14.01 0.60 -4.35
N ILE A 27 -14.39 1.44 -5.31
CA ILE A 27 -15.70 2.11 -5.34
C ILE A 27 -16.23 2.19 -6.77
N GLY A 28 -17.53 1.97 -6.95
CA GLY A 28 -18.16 2.06 -8.26
C GLY A 28 -19.65 1.78 -8.17
N ARG A 29 -20.37 1.97 -9.28
CA ARG A 29 -21.78 1.58 -9.36
C ARG A 29 -21.91 0.06 -9.45
N ALA A 30 -23.05 -0.48 -9.03
CA ALA A 30 -23.31 -1.92 -9.12
C ALA A 30 -23.32 -2.44 -10.57
N THR A 31 -23.50 -1.55 -11.54
CA THR A 31 -23.43 -1.83 -12.98
C THR A 31 -22.04 -1.70 -13.59
N ASP A 32 -21.07 -1.13 -12.87
CA ASP A 32 -19.74 -0.91 -13.44
C ASP A 32 -19.00 -2.26 -13.56
N LEU A 33 -18.42 -2.52 -14.74
CA LEU A 33 -17.64 -3.73 -14.99
C LEU A 33 -16.38 -3.77 -14.12
N ASN A 34 -15.73 -2.62 -13.95
CA ASN A 34 -14.53 -2.45 -13.14
C ASN A 34 -14.74 -1.28 -12.16
N PRO A 35 -14.70 -1.51 -10.84
CA PRO A 35 -14.77 -0.42 -9.87
C PRO A 35 -13.49 0.42 -9.93
N HIS A 36 -13.61 1.71 -9.63
CA HIS A 36 -12.45 2.57 -9.41
C HIS A 36 -11.64 2.07 -8.22
N THR A 37 -10.32 1.99 -8.39
CA THR A 37 -9.38 1.63 -7.33
C THR A 37 -8.55 2.86 -7.03
N ILE A 38 -8.57 3.30 -5.78
CA ILE A 38 -7.93 4.53 -5.32
C ILE A 38 -7.08 4.17 -4.10
N LEU A 39 -5.88 4.74 -3.97
CA LEU A 39 -5.08 4.60 -2.77
C LEU A 39 -5.86 5.08 -1.54
N HIS A 40 -6.02 4.23 -0.53
CA HIS A 40 -6.82 4.54 0.66
C HIS A 40 -6.01 5.31 1.70
N VAL A 41 -5.65 6.54 1.33
CA VAL A 41 -4.75 7.40 2.09
C VAL A 41 -5.19 8.85 2.02
N ILE A 42 -4.86 9.58 3.07
CA ILE A 42 -5.05 11.03 3.15
C ILE A 42 -3.77 11.68 3.68
N ALA A 43 -3.34 12.76 3.03
CA ALA A 43 -2.35 13.68 3.55
C ALA A 43 -3.06 14.95 4.03
N ARG A 44 -2.77 15.39 5.26
CA ARG A 44 -3.33 16.62 5.85
C ARG A 44 -2.22 17.59 6.22
N LYS A 45 -2.38 18.86 5.86
CA LYS A 45 -1.44 19.90 6.22
C LYS A 45 -1.37 20.03 7.74
N ARG A 46 -0.15 20.10 8.26
CA ARG A 46 0.11 20.27 9.69
C ARG A 46 -0.21 21.70 10.12
N LEU A 47 -0.71 21.83 11.34
CA LEU A 47 -0.71 23.11 12.02
C LEU A 47 0.75 23.54 12.29
N PRO A 48 1.04 24.86 12.32
CA PRO A 48 2.35 25.36 12.70
C PRO A 48 2.79 24.77 14.05
N GLY A 49 3.96 24.11 14.09
CA GLY A 49 4.47 23.46 15.30
C GLY A 49 3.79 22.15 15.72
N GLY A 50 2.75 21.68 15.02
CA GLY A 50 2.09 20.40 15.32
C GLY A 50 2.98 19.18 15.03
N PRO A 51 2.73 18.00 15.62
CA PRO A 51 3.59 16.83 15.41
C PRO A 51 3.55 16.30 13.96
N ILE A 52 4.62 15.60 13.53
CA ILE A 52 4.64 14.84 12.27
C ILE A 52 4.04 13.47 12.55
N HIS A 53 3.02 13.09 11.79
CA HIS A 53 2.44 11.74 11.84
C HIS A 53 2.54 11.07 10.46
N ARG A 54 2.95 9.80 10.43
CA ARG A 54 3.10 9.01 9.20
C ARG A 54 2.80 7.54 9.44
N ASP A 55 1.71 7.06 8.86
CA ASP A 55 1.44 5.63 8.84
C ASP A 55 2.41 4.88 7.90
N PRO A 56 3.04 3.78 8.36
CA PRO A 56 4.02 3.03 7.58
C PRO A 56 3.34 2.25 6.43
N PHE A 57 3.93 2.28 5.22
CA PHE A 57 3.39 1.54 4.04
C PHE A 57 3.93 0.12 3.97
N LEU A 58 5.21 -0.01 4.27
CA LEU A 58 5.87 -1.29 4.45
C LEU A 58 5.85 -1.64 5.95
N PRO A 59 5.98 -2.92 6.32
CA PRO A 59 6.19 -3.33 7.70
C PRO A 59 7.24 -2.44 8.38
N MET A 60 7.02 -2.09 9.65
CA MET A 60 7.78 -1.06 10.36
C MET A 60 9.28 -1.13 10.07
N GLN A 61 9.80 -0.14 9.35
CA GLN A 61 11.22 0.01 9.00
C GLN A 61 12.11 0.33 10.22
N GLY A 62 11.55 0.27 11.44
CA GLY A 62 12.20 0.65 12.69
C GLY A 62 11.99 -0.36 13.82
N ILE A 63 11.63 -1.61 13.52
CA ILE A 63 11.86 -2.68 14.49
C ILE A 63 13.36 -2.61 14.82
N LYS A 64 13.71 -2.35 16.09
CA LYS A 64 15.07 -2.58 16.55
C LYS A 64 15.25 -4.08 16.46
N VAL A 65 15.75 -4.51 15.32
CA VAL A 65 16.03 -5.88 15.00
C VAL A 65 17.08 -6.33 16.02
N ASN A 66 16.61 -6.98 17.07
CA ASN A 66 17.47 -7.58 18.08
C ASN A 66 17.86 -8.98 17.61
N ASP A 67 18.85 -9.55 18.29
CA ASP A 67 19.39 -10.87 17.90
C ASP A 67 18.31 -11.95 17.86
N MET A 68 17.31 -11.87 18.74
CA MET A 68 16.18 -12.79 18.75
C MET A 68 15.33 -12.71 17.47
N ILE A 69 14.97 -11.50 17.03
CA ILE A 69 14.20 -11.28 15.79
C ILE A 69 15.04 -11.70 14.58
N LEU A 70 16.35 -11.43 14.57
CA LEU A 70 17.24 -11.90 13.50
C LEU A 70 17.26 -13.42 13.41
N GLN A 71 17.38 -14.08 14.57
CA GLN A 71 17.40 -15.53 14.63
C GLN A 71 16.08 -16.11 14.12
N GLU A 72 14.94 -15.60 14.58
CA GLU A 72 13.62 -16.05 14.13
C GLU A 72 13.43 -15.83 12.61
N MET A 73 13.85 -14.67 12.10
CA MET A 73 13.82 -14.39 10.67
C MET A 73 14.69 -15.37 9.88
N GLU A 74 15.88 -15.71 10.37
CA GLU A 74 16.79 -16.65 9.72
C GLU A 74 16.25 -18.08 9.76
N GLU A 75 15.67 -18.52 10.88
CA GLU A 75 15.00 -19.80 11.01
C GLU A 75 13.82 -19.94 10.04
N CYS A 76 12.95 -18.92 9.98
CA CYS A 76 11.83 -18.87 9.04
C CYS A 76 12.32 -18.90 7.57
N ARG A 77 13.37 -18.12 7.26
CA ARG A 77 13.99 -18.09 5.93
C ARG A 77 14.54 -19.46 5.53
N LEU A 78 15.19 -20.17 6.45
CA LEU A 78 15.72 -21.52 6.23
C LEU A 78 14.59 -22.53 6.03
N GLN A 79 13.53 -22.46 6.83
CA GLN A 79 12.37 -23.33 6.70
C GLN A 79 11.71 -23.19 5.31
N VAL A 80 11.47 -21.95 4.87
CA VAL A 80 10.94 -21.67 3.53
C VAL A 80 11.89 -22.21 2.44
N SER A 81 13.20 -22.03 2.62
CA SER A 81 14.20 -22.54 1.66
C SER A 81 14.14 -24.06 1.55
N HIS A 82 14.02 -24.77 2.68
CA HIS A 82 13.88 -26.23 2.70
C HIS A 82 12.62 -26.70 2.01
N THR A 83 11.48 -26.05 2.25
CA THR A 83 10.22 -26.36 1.57
C THR A 83 10.33 -26.15 0.07
N LEU A 84 10.96 -25.06 -0.38
CA LEU A 84 11.12 -24.79 -1.80
C LEU A 84 12.05 -25.79 -2.51
N GLN A 85 13.09 -26.27 -1.81
CA GLN A 85 14.06 -27.23 -2.33
C GLN A 85 13.54 -28.68 -2.34
N SER A 86 12.53 -29.01 -1.51
CA SER A 86 11.92 -30.33 -1.52
C SER A 86 10.94 -30.53 -2.68
N CYS A 87 10.40 -29.43 -3.23
CA CYS A 87 9.56 -29.48 -4.43
C CYS A 87 10.41 -29.57 -5.70
N LEU A 88 10.09 -30.54 -6.57
CA LEU A 88 10.63 -30.60 -7.93
C LEU A 88 10.07 -29.45 -8.79
N GLN A 89 10.87 -29.05 -9.77
CA GLN A 89 10.40 -28.18 -10.86
C GLN A 89 9.42 -28.94 -11.77
N SER A 90 8.70 -28.21 -12.62
CA SER A 90 7.76 -28.81 -13.58
C SER A 90 8.42 -29.76 -14.57
N ASP A 91 9.73 -29.65 -14.78
CA ASP A 91 10.55 -30.54 -15.60
C ASP A 91 11.13 -31.74 -14.83
N GLY A 92 10.76 -31.91 -13.55
CA GLY A 92 11.22 -33.00 -12.70
C GLY A 92 12.61 -32.80 -12.07
N HIS A 93 13.30 -31.69 -12.32
CA HIS A 93 14.62 -31.41 -11.76
C HIS A 93 14.53 -30.72 -10.40
N ARG A 94 15.63 -30.80 -9.62
CA ARG A 94 15.77 -30.07 -8.35
C ARG A 94 15.97 -28.58 -8.59
N ARG A 95 15.55 -27.76 -7.63
CA ARG A 95 15.85 -26.32 -7.60
C ARG A 95 17.19 -26.08 -6.92
N TYR A 96 18.07 -25.34 -7.57
CA TYR A 96 19.31 -24.85 -6.98
C TYR A 96 19.21 -23.33 -6.77
N ALA A 97 19.42 -22.88 -5.54
CA ALA A 97 19.39 -21.45 -5.23
C ALA A 97 20.68 -20.78 -5.72
N THR A 98 20.57 -19.57 -6.28
CA THR A 98 21.74 -18.73 -6.56
C THR A 98 22.19 -18.06 -5.26
N PRO A 99 23.47 -18.15 -4.85
CA PRO A 99 23.95 -17.53 -3.62
C PRO A 99 23.71 -16.01 -3.61
N PRO A 100 23.21 -15.43 -2.50
CA PRO A 100 22.96 -13.98 -2.40
C PRO A 100 24.18 -13.12 -2.75
N GLN A 101 25.39 -13.60 -2.45
CA GLN A 101 26.64 -12.91 -2.75
C GLN A 101 26.87 -12.75 -4.25
N GLN A 102 26.50 -13.77 -5.05
CA GLN A 102 26.62 -13.73 -6.50
C GLN A 102 25.63 -12.73 -7.10
N ILE A 103 24.40 -12.71 -6.60
CA ILE A 103 23.37 -11.73 -6.99
C ILE A 103 23.83 -10.31 -6.62
N ALA A 104 24.35 -10.11 -5.40
CA ALA A 104 24.85 -8.81 -4.96
C ALA A 104 26.05 -8.33 -5.80
N ALA A 105 26.96 -9.23 -6.20
CA ALA A 105 28.06 -8.90 -7.09
C ALA A 105 27.58 -8.53 -8.51
N PHE A 106 26.52 -9.15 -9.00
CA PHE A 106 25.88 -8.78 -10.26
C PHE A 106 25.18 -7.42 -10.15
N ASN A 107 24.31 -7.23 -9.16
CA ASN A 107 23.54 -6.01 -8.94
C ASN A 107 24.43 -4.77 -8.77
N ARG A 108 25.59 -4.90 -8.10
CA ARG A 108 26.57 -3.81 -7.96
C ARG A 108 27.17 -3.32 -9.29
N ARG A 109 27.12 -4.13 -10.35
CA ARG A 109 27.61 -3.78 -11.69
C ARG A 109 26.50 -3.36 -12.64
N ALA A 110 25.23 -3.44 -12.22
CA ALA A 110 24.11 -3.01 -13.03
C ALA A 110 24.03 -1.48 -13.04
N HIS A 111 23.73 -0.92 -14.21
CA HIS A 111 23.55 0.52 -14.39
C HIS A 111 22.10 0.82 -14.82
N PRO A 112 21.46 1.84 -14.23
CA PRO A 112 20.12 2.24 -14.65
C PRO A 112 20.15 2.81 -16.08
N VAL A 113 19.14 2.48 -16.88
CA VAL A 113 18.95 3.01 -18.25
C VAL A 113 17.63 3.75 -18.29
N LYS A 114 17.63 5.01 -18.77
CA LYS A 114 16.41 5.80 -18.93
C LYS A 114 15.70 5.35 -20.21
N LEU A 115 14.48 4.80 -20.07
CA LEU A 115 13.68 4.33 -21.22
C LEU A 115 12.69 5.40 -21.73
N SER A 116 12.14 6.23 -20.84
CA SER A 116 11.26 7.38 -21.16
C SER A 116 11.16 8.33 -19.95
N ASP A 117 10.62 9.54 -20.14
CA ASP A 117 10.20 10.37 -19.00
C ASP A 117 8.88 9.82 -18.45
N SER A 118 8.99 8.95 -17.45
CA SER A 118 7.86 8.38 -16.71
C SER A 118 7.59 9.14 -15.40
N GLY A 119 8.25 10.27 -15.19
CA GLY A 119 8.07 11.09 -14.00
C GLY A 119 6.84 11.98 -14.17
N SER A 120 5.77 11.67 -13.43
CA SER A 120 4.71 12.65 -13.21
C SER A 120 5.31 13.88 -12.51
N GLU A 121 4.89 15.07 -12.91
CA GLU A 121 5.31 16.29 -12.23
C GLU A 121 4.82 16.29 -10.78
N TRP A 122 5.66 16.80 -9.88
CA TRP A 122 5.29 17.02 -8.50
C TRP A 122 4.16 18.04 -8.43
N ILE A 123 3.09 17.72 -7.73
CA ILE A 123 1.93 18.59 -7.59
C ILE A 123 2.11 19.44 -6.34
N LYS A 124 1.88 20.75 -6.46
CA LYS A 124 1.69 21.64 -5.31
C LYS A 124 0.21 21.64 -4.95
N PRO A 125 -0.20 21.03 -3.82
CA PRO A 125 -1.60 21.02 -3.45
C PRO A 125 -2.06 22.44 -3.11
N GLU A 126 -3.17 22.85 -3.70
CA GLU A 126 -3.81 24.13 -3.39
C GLU A 126 -4.54 24.06 -2.03
N ASP A 127 -4.99 22.86 -1.66
CA ASP A 127 -5.77 22.59 -0.46
C ASP A 127 -4.93 22.01 0.69
N ASN A 128 -5.50 22.10 1.91
CA ASN A 128 -4.90 21.52 3.12
C ASN A 128 -5.06 19.99 3.20
N ILE A 129 -5.76 19.36 2.25
CA ILE A 129 -6.07 17.94 2.23
C ILE A 129 -5.79 17.40 0.83
N VAL A 130 -5.06 16.29 0.76
CA VAL A 130 -4.83 15.53 -0.47
C VAL A 130 -5.25 14.09 -0.22
N VAL A 131 -5.98 13.48 -1.14
CA VAL A 131 -6.53 12.12 -0.99
C VAL A 131 -6.11 11.25 -2.16
N GLY A 132 -6.08 9.94 -1.95
CA GLY A 132 -5.91 9.02 -3.06
C GLY A 132 -4.49 8.99 -3.64
N ASP A 133 -4.43 8.68 -4.92
CA ASP A 133 -3.17 8.52 -5.67
C ASP A 133 -2.38 9.83 -5.75
N GLU A 134 -3.06 10.98 -5.63
CA GLU A 134 -2.43 12.30 -5.62
C GLU A 134 -1.41 12.46 -4.50
N VAL A 135 -1.61 11.76 -3.38
CA VAL A 135 -0.66 11.76 -2.25
C VAL A 135 0.73 11.28 -2.68
N SER A 136 0.84 10.40 -3.67
CA SER A 136 2.13 9.95 -4.21
C SER A 136 2.88 11.04 -4.97
N PHE A 137 2.18 12.04 -5.53
CA PHE A 137 2.75 13.13 -6.31
C PHE A 137 3.07 14.39 -5.49
N VAL A 138 2.83 14.38 -4.19
CA VAL A 138 3.14 15.51 -3.27
C VAL A 138 4.32 15.18 -2.35
N TRP A 139 5.00 14.05 -2.57
CA TRP A 139 5.97 13.46 -1.63
C TRP A 139 7.09 14.41 -1.16
N HIS A 140 7.53 15.39 -1.96
CA HIS A 140 8.53 16.38 -1.52
C HIS A 140 7.98 17.35 -0.46
N ASP A 141 6.76 17.87 -0.65
CA ASP A 141 6.11 18.78 0.31
C ASP A 141 5.54 18.04 1.53
N ILE A 142 5.12 16.78 1.37
CA ILE A 142 4.65 15.91 2.45
C ILE A 142 5.73 15.66 3.50
N GLN A 143 7.00 15.59 3.07
CA GLN A 143 8.12 15.33 3.98
C GLN A 143 8.26 16.39 5.07
N GLN A 144 7.76 17.62 4.85
CA GLN A 144 7.93 18.70 5.81
C GLN A 144 6.62 19.25 6.37
N ASN A 145 5.54 19.29 5.59
CA ASN A 145 4.35 20.06 5.96
C ASN A 145 3.06 19.26 6.12
N TYR A 146 3.02 17.98 5.74
CA TYR A 146 1.81 17.15 5.85
C TYR A 146 2.02 15.94 6.76
N SER A 147 0.95 15.55 7.44
CA SER A 147 0.81 14.28 8.13
C SER A 147 0.04 13.29 7.25
N LEU A 148 0.48 12.03 7.24
CA LEU A 148 -0.05 10.96 6.40
C LEU A 148 -0.83 9.96 7.23
N TYR A 149 -2.08 9.70 6.84
CA TYR A 149 -2.98 8.77 7.52
C TYR A 149 -3.52 7.74 6.53
N LYS A 150 -3.61 6.50 6.98
CA LYS A 150 -4.21 5.38 6.25
C LYS A 150 -5.41 4.86 6.99
N ASN A 151 -6.18 4.04 6.29
CA ASN A 151 -7.20 3.22 6.91
C ASN A 151 -6.54 2.03 7.66
N THR A 152 -5.81 2.33 8.73
CA THR A 152 -5.38 1.34 9.72
C THR A 152 -6.28 1.43 10.94
N PRO A 153 -6.67 0.29 11.55
CA PRO A 153 -7.31 0.34 12.85
C PRO A 153 -6.29 0.90 13.85
N HIS A 154 -6.41 2.19 14.19
CA HIS A 154 -5.67 2.75 15.30
C HIS A 154 -6.19 2.11 16.59
N PRO A 155 -5.32 1.72 17.53
CA PRO A 155 -5.78 1.44 18.87
C PRO A 155 -6.47 2.69 19.40
N SER A 156 -7.68 2.52 19.92
CA SER A 156 -8.44 3.60 20.56
C SER A 156 -7.53 4.34 21.54
N PRO A 157 -7.55 5.68 21.59
CA PRO A 157 -6.82 6.38 22.64
C PRO A 157 -7.33 5.89 24.00
N PRO A 158 -6.45 5.76 25.01
CA PRO A 158 -6.88 5.39 26.35
C PRO A 158 -7.91 6.42 26.82
N LEU A 159 -9.04 5.92 27.32
CA LEU A 159 -10.04 6.75 27.98
C LEU A 159 -9.36 7.43 29.17
N SER A 160 -9.38 8.76 29.17
CA SER A 160 -8.94 9.62 30.27
C SER A 160 -9.81 9.44 31.50
#